data_AF-K1TLJ3-F1
#
_entry.id   AF-K1TLJ3-F1
#
_cell.length_a   1.000
_cell.length_b   1.000
_cell.length_c   1.000
_cell.angle_alpha   90.00
_cell.angle_beta   90.00
_cell.angle_gamma   90.00
#
_symmetry.space_group_name_H-M   'P 1'
#
loop_
_entity.id
_entity.type
_entity.pdbx_description
1 polymer ?
#
loop_
_entity_poly.entity_id
_entity_poly.type
_entity_poly.pdbx_seq_one_letter_code
_entity_poly.pdbx_strand_id
1 'polypeptide(L)'
;MSTFAQILNKFRQDAFSERDKGYRFERLMQAYLKTTTLYANLFEEVWLWTEFPFHDQFGGKDTGIDLVARTVEGEYWAIQCKCYAANAFINKPDVDTFLSTSGKRFETESGMTGFVQRLWISTTNKWNSTAEQTIR
;
A
#
# COMPACT_ATOMS: atom_id res chain seq x y z
N MET A 1 -19.35 -10.30 16.71
CA MET A 1 -18.44 -10.07 15.56
C MET A 1 -18.29 -8.58 15.37
N SER A 2 -17.07 -8.08 15.18
CA SER A 2 -16.84 -6.67 14.84
C SER A 2 -16.95 -6.46 13.33
N THR A 3 -17.58 -5.37 12.90
CA THR A 3 -17.63 -4.98 11.49
C THR A 3 -16.33 -4.31 11.06
N PHE A 4 -16.06 -4.24 9.75
CA PHE A 4 -14.91 -3.52 9.22
C PHE A 4 -14.87 -2.06 9.68
N ALA A 5 -16.03 -1.38 9.69
CA ALA A 5 -16.15 -0.01 10.17
C ALA A 5 -15.80 0.14 11.66
N GLN A 6 -16.16 -0.85 12.49
CA GLN A 6 -15.79 -0.86 13.91
C GLN A 6 -14.28 -1.04 14.11
N ILE A 7 -13.63 -1.86 13.28
CA ILE A 7 -12.16 -2.02 13.31
C ILE A 7 -11.47 -0.70 12.93
N LEU A 8 -11.93 -0.03 11.86
CA LEU A 8 -11.37 1.26 11.45
C LEU A 8 -11.56 2.34 12.52
N ASN A 9 -12.74 2.39 13.15
CA ASN A 9 -12.98 3.34 14.25
C ASN A 9 -12.09 3.06 15.45
N LYS A 10 -11.86 1.77 15.78
CA LYS A 10 -10.91 1.37 16.81
C LYS A 10 -9.50 1.87 16.51
N PHE A 11 -9.01 1.71 15.28
CA PHE A 11 -7.70 2.25 14.90
C PHE A 11 -7.62 3.77 15.01
N ARG A 12 -8.71 4.49 14.71
CA ARG A 12 -8.75 5.95 14.84
C ARG A 12 -8.74 6.42 16.31
N GLN A 13 -9.33 5.65 17.23
CA GLN A 13 -9.43 6.00 18.65
C GLN A 13 -8.21 5.54 19.45
N ASP A 14 -7.69 4.35 19.16
CA ASP A 14 -6.66 3.69 19.97
C ASP A 14 -5.24 4.00 19.49
N ALA A 15 -5.08 4.62 18.31
CA ALA A 15 -3.75 4.91 17.78
C ALA A 15 -3.05 6.01 18.57
N PHE A 16 -1.79 5.76 18.93
CA PHE A 16 -0.97 6.73 19.67
C PHE A 16 -0.43 7.88 18.81
N SER A 17 -0.44 7.70 17.48
CA SER A 17 0.00 8.69 16.50
C SER A 17 -0.57 8.37 15.11
N GLU A 18 -0.45 9.32 14.18
CA GLU A 18 -0.79 9.08 12.77
C GLU A 18 0.02 7.93 12.16
N ARG A 19 1.29 7.77 12.56
CA ARG A 19 2.16 6.66 12.13
C ARG A 19 1.66 5.32 12.65
N ASP A 20 1.29 5.24 13.94
CA ASP A 20 0.73 4.02 14.53
C ASP A 20 -0.60 3.64 13.86
N LYS A 21 -1.46 4.63 13.59
CA LYS A 21 -2.71 4.43 12.86
C LYS A 21 -2.46 3.88 11.45
N GLY A 22 -1.51 4.46 10.73
CA GLY A 22 -1.08 3.99 9.40
C GLY A 22 -0.63 2.54 9.46
N TYR A 23 0.33 2.23 10.33
CA TYR A 23 0.87 0.89 10.48
C TYR A 23 -0.19 -0.18 10.82
N ARG A 24 -1.14 0.14 11.72
CA ARG A 24 -2.27 -0.77 12.03
C ARG A 24 -3.15 -1.04 10.80
N PHE A 25 -3.37 -0.02 9.98
CA PHE A 25 -4.14 -0.16 8.75
C PHE A 25 -3.38 -0.96 7.69
N GLU A 26 -2.08 -0.73 7.52
CA GLU A 26 -1.20 -1.52 6.65
C GLU A 26 -1.26 -3.01 7.01
N ARG A 27 -1.12 -3.34 8.29
CA ARG A 27 -1.25 -4.72 8.81
C ARG A 27 -2.62 -5.33 8.52
N LEU A 28 -3.69 -4.55 8.65
CA LEU A 28 -5.04 -5.02 8.31
C LEU A 28 -5.17 -5.30 6.81
N MET A 29 -4.63 -4.43 5.95
CA MET A 29 -4.66 -4.61 4.51
C MET A 29 -3.78 -5.76 4.04
N GLN A 30 -2.60 -5.96 4.64
CA GLN A 30 -1.77 -7.14 4.41
C GLN A 30 -2.55 -8.42 4.70
N ALA A 31 -3.21 -8.51 5.87
CA ALA A 31 -4.03 -9.67 6.23
C ALA A 31 -5.22 -9.85 5.27
N TYR A 32 -5.88 -8.77 4.88
CA TYR A 32 -6.97 -8.80 3.91
C TYR A 32 -6.52 -9.32 2.55
N LEU A 33 -5.41 -8.83 2.00
CA LEU A 33 -4.86 -9.26 0.70
C LEU A 33 -4.45 -10.74 0.72
N LYS A 34 -3.97 -11.24 1.86
CA LYS A 34 -3.63 -12.67 2.04
C LYS A 34 -4.83 -13.59 2.19
N THR A 35 -6.02 -13.08 2.53
CA THR A 35 -7.18 -13.92 2.91
C THR A 35 -8.42 -13.73 2.05
N THR A 36 -8.53 -12.61 1.33
CA THR A 36 -9.70 -12.34 0.50
C THR A 36 -9.77 -13.29 -0.69
N THR A 37 -10.97 -13.78 -0.99
CA THR A 37 -11.21 -14.65 -2.16
C THR A 37 -10.95 -13.93 -3.48
N LEU A 38 -11.02 -12.59 -3.49
CA LEU A 38 -10.70 -11.78 -4.67
C LEU A 38 -9.26 -12.01 -5.17
N TYR A 39 -8.34 -12.31 -4.26
CA TYR A 39 -6.91 -12.51 -4.55
C TYR A 39 -6.40 -13.90 -4.18
N ALA A 40 -7.29 -14.84 -3.82
CA ALA A 40 -6.94 -16.13 -3.20
C ALA A 40 -6.02 -17.05 -4.03
N ASN A 41 -5.79 -16.75 -5.31
CA ASN A 41 -4.82 -17.45 -6.16
C ASN A 41 -3.90 -16.50 -6.92
N LEU A 42 -3.96 -15.20 -6.63
CA LEU A 42 -3.14 -14.20 -7.33
C LEU A 42 -1.81 -14.01 -6.61
N PHE A 43 -1.85 -13.80 -5.31
CA PHE A 43 -0.66 -13.48 -4.51
C PHE A 43 -0.10 -14.71 -3.82
N GLU A 44 1.20 -14.92 -4.00
CA GLU A 44 1.99 -15.89 -3.25
C GLU A 44 2.39 -15.33 -1.89
N GLU A 45 2.77 -14.05 -1.82
CA GLU A 45 3.22 -13.40 -0.61
C GLU A 45 2.89 -11.90 -0.61
N VAL A 46 2.67 -11.33 0.58
CA VAL A 46 2.44 -9.89 0.79
C VAL A 46 3.25 -9.42 2.00
N TRP A 47 4.21 -8.53 1.76
CA TRP A 47 5.07 -7.95 2.79
C TRP A 47 4.62 -6.55 3.18
N LEU A 48 4.87 -6.16 4.43
CA LEU A 48 5.08 -4.75 4.74
C LEU A 48 6.30 -4.24 3.97
N TRP A 49 6.36 -2.95 3.64
CA TRP A 49 7.51 -2.37 2.94
C TRP A 49 8.84 -2.67 3.65
N THR A 50 8.86 -2.61 4.98
CA THR A 50 10.03 -2.91 5.82
C THR A 50 10.43 -4.39 5.83
N GLU A 51 9.55 -5.28 5.39
CA GLU A 51 9.78 -6.72 5.31
C GLU A 51 10.13 -7.16 3.88
N PHE A 52 9.98 -6.27 2.90
CA PHE A 52 10.22 -6.59 1.50
C PHE A 52 11.73 -6.84 1.26
N PRO A 53 12.15 -8.01 0.73
CA PRO A 53 13.56 -8.37 0.65
C PRO A 53 14.45 -7.40 -0.14
N PHE A 54 13.87 -6.65 -1.08
CA PHE A 54 14.61 -5.76 -1.97
C PHE A 54 14.43 -4.27 -1.61
N HIS A 55 13.85 -3.94 -0.46
CA HIS A 55 13.53 -2.54 -0.08
C HIS A 55 14.77 -1.63 0.01
N ASP A 56 15.93 -2.17 0.41
CA ASP A 56 17.18 -1.41 0.52
C ASP A 56 17.66 -0.82 -0.83
N GLN A 57 17.26 -1.41 -1.95
CA GLN A 57 17.61 -0.92 -3.30
C GLN A 57 16.91 0.40 -3.66
N PHE A 58 15.89 0.79 -2.89
CA PHE A 58 15.09 2.00 -3.15
C PHE A 58 15.54 3.21 -2.32
N GLY A 59 16.53 3.02 -1.44
CA GLY A 59 17.07 4.03 -0.53
C GLY A 59 16.24 4.21 0.75
N GLY A 60 16.70 5.08 1.66
CA GLY A 60 16.12 5.25 3.00
C GLY A 60 15.14 6.42 3.18
N LYS A 61 14.56 6.97 2.11
CA LYS A 61 13.53 8.02 2.20
C LYS A 61 12.13 7.42 2.12
N ASP A 62 11.13 8.16 2.60
CA ASP A 62 9.72 7.83 2.42
C ASP A 62 9.45 7.50 0.94
N THR A 63 9.21 6.23 0.68
CA THR A 63 9.02 5.67 -0.65
C THR A 63 7.59 5.83 -1.12
N GLY A 64 6.67 6.14 -0.20
CA GLY A 64 5.24 6.07 -0.45
C GLY A 64 4.83 4.70 -0.99
N ILE A 65 5.48 3.60 -0.59
CA ILE A 65 5.01 2.22 -0.79
C ILE A 65 4.85 1.64 0.61
N ASP A 66 3.66 1.14 0.93
CA ASP A 66 3.39 0.59 2.25
C ASP A 66 3.46 -0.94 2.26
N LEU A 67 2.97 -1.60 1.20
CA LEU A 67 3.04 -3.05 1.02
C LEU A 67 3.59 -3.41 -0.36
N VAL A 68 4.17 -4.61 -0.44
CA VAL A 68 4.53 -5.26 -1.71
C VAL A 68 3.87 -6.62 -1.77
N ALA A 69 3.20 -6.94 -2.87
CA ALA A 69 2.71 -8.27 -3.14
C ALA A 69 3.50 -8.93 -4.28
N ARG A 70 3.82 -10.21 -4.12
CA ARG A 70 4.37 -11.06 -5.19
C ARG A 70 3.28 -11.98 -5.69
N THR A 71 3.07 -12.02 -7.01
CA THR A 71 2.11 -12.92 -7.63
C THR A 71 2.67 -14.34 -7.70
N VAL A 72 1.78 -15.33 -7.87
CA VAL A 72 2.19 -16.73 -8.14
C VAL A 72 3.02 -16.89 -9.42
N GLU A 73 2.97 -15.91 -10.31
CA GLU A 73 3.79 -15.85 -11.54
C GLU A 73 5.15 -15.15 -11.32
N GLY A 74 5.43 -14.69 -10.09
CA GLY A 74 6.69 -14.02 -9.74
C GLY A 74 6.73 -12.53 -10.04
N GLU A 75 5.60 -11.91 -10.36
CA GLU A 75 5.51 -10.46 -10.60
C GLU A 75 5.32 -9.69 -9.29
N TYR A 76 5.66 -8.40 -9.28
CA TYR A 76 5.56 -7.56 -8.08
C TYR A 76 4.55 -6.43 -8.25
N TRP A 77 3.73 -6.22 -7.22
CA TRP A 77 2.77 -5.14 -7.12
C TRP A 77 3.19 -4.20 -6.00
N ALA A 78 3.21 -2.89 -6.29
CA ALA A 78 3.40 -1.86 -5.27
C ALA A 78 2.04 -1.41 -4.74
N ILE A 79 1.91 -1.28 -3.42
CA ILE A 79 0.62 -1.00 -2.78
C ILE A 79 0.77 0.16 -1.79
N GLN A 80 -0.09 1.16 -1.92
CA GLN A 80 -0.22 2.24 -0.94
C GLN A 80 -1.51 2.07 -0.14
N CYS A 81 -1.41 2.19 1.18
CA CYS A 81 -2.49 2.12 2.15
C CYS A 81 -2.68 3.46 2.86
N LYS A 82 -3.84 4.09 2.74
CA LYS A 82 -4.15 5.35 3.43
C LYS A 82 -5.41 5.26 4.28
N CYS A 83 -5.22 5.31 5.60
CA CYS A 83 -6.30 5.36 6.58
C CYS A 83 -6.73 6.81 6.87
N TYR A 84 -7.52 7.38 5.97
CA TYR A 84 -8.04 8.74 6.07
C TYR A 84 -9.19 8.88 7.09
N ALA A 85 -9.29 10.08 7.68
CA ALA A 85 -10.54 10.55 8.28
C ALA A 85 -11.61 10.78 7.20
N ALA A 86 -12.89 10.76 7.55
CA ALA A 86 -14.00 10.83 6.59
C ALA A 86 -14.03 12.12 5.73
N ASN A 87 -13.39 13.19 6.21
CA ASN A 87 -13.28 14.49 5.55
C ASN A 87 -11.92 14.74 4.88
N ALA A 88 -10.98 13.79 4.96
CA ALA A 88 -9.66 13.97 4.36
C ALA A 88 -9.68 13.60 2.86
N PHE A 89 -8.78 14.26 2.13
CA PHE A 89 -8.60 14.10 0.69
C PHE A 89 -7.28 13.42 0.40
N ILE A 90 -7.25 12.67 -0.69
CA ILE A 90 -6.00 12.17 -1.26
C ILE A 90 -5.26 13.38 -1.87
N ASN A 91 -4.05 13.63 -1.37
CA ASN A 91 -3.24 14.75 -1.81
C ASN A 91 -2.29 14.30 -2.94
N LYS A 92 -1.86 15.25 -3.78
CA LYS A 92 -0.97 14.99 -4.90
C LYS A 92 0.45 14.55 -4.48
N PRO A 93 1.10 15.15 -3.46
CA PRO A 93 2.44 14.74 -3.05
C PRO A 93 2.56 13.26 -2.73
N ASP A 94 1.58 12.69 -1.99
CA ASP A 94 1.57 11.27 -1.65
C ASP A 94 1.50 10.39 -2.92
N VAL A 95 0.68 10.80 -3.89
CA VAL A 95 0.54 10.10 -5.18
C VAL A 95 1.83 10.19 -6.00
N ASP A 96 2.43 11.38 -6.09
CA ASP A 96 3.66 11.60 -6.85
C ASP A 96 4.83 10.77 -6.29
N THR A 97 4.96 10.71 -4.95
CA THR A 97 5.98 9.89 -4.28
C THR A 97 5.76 8.40 -4.57
N PHE A 98 4.53 7.91 -4.43
CA PHE A 98 4.20 6.51 -4.73
C PHE A 98 4.51 6.16 -6.18
N LEU A 99 4.05 6.96 -7.15
CA LEU A 99 4.27 6.71 -8.57
C LEU A 99 5.76 6.78 -8.94
N SER A 100 6.50 7.73 -8.39
CA SER A 100 7.94 7.87 -8.64
C SER A 100 8.71 6.64 -8.16
N THR A 101 8.45 6.17 -6.95
CA THR A 101 9.16 5.02 -6.38
C THR A 101 8.73 3.72 -7.04
N SER A 102 7.43 3.50 -7.20
CA SER A 102 6.90 2.30 -7.86
C SER A 102 7.25 2.23 -9.35
N GLY A 103 7.73 3.31 -9.97
CA GLY A 103 8.28 3.31 -11.34
C GLY A 103 9.71 2.78 -11.45
N LYS A 104 10.42 2.59 -10.33
CA LYS A 104 11.81 2.12 -10.33
C LYS A 104 11.90 0.62 -10.58
N ARG A 105 13.03 0.21 -11.16
CA ARG A 105 13.43 -1.19 -11.31
C ARG A 105 14.36 -1.62 -10.18
N PHE A 106 14.38 -2.90 -9.87
CA PHE A 106 15.20 -3.50 -8.82
C PHE A 106 15.66 -4.90 -9.25
N GLU A 107 16.79 -5.34 -8.71
CA GLU A 107 17.40 -6.62 -9.02
C GLU A 107 16.91 -7.71 -8.06
N THR A 108 16.56 -8.87 -8.62
CA THR A 108 16.17 -10.08 -7.90
C THR A 108 17.09 -11.22 -8.29
N GLU A 109 16.95 -12.38 -7.63
CA GLU A 109 17.67 -13.60 -8.01
C GLU A 109 17.41 -14.01 -9.48
N SER A 110 16.25 -13.67 -10.02
CA SER A 110 15.85 -13.94 -11.42
C SER A 110 16.26 -12.83 -12.40
N GLY A 111 16.96 -11.79 -11.93
CA GLY A 111 17.39 -10.64 -12.72
C GLY A 111 16.60 -9.35 -12.43
N MET A 112 16.81 -8.36 -13.30
CA MET A 112 16.27 -7.01 -13.15
C MET A 112 14.77 -6.95 -13.46
N THR A 113 13.95 -6.55 -12.49
CA THR A 113 12.50 -6.46 -12.60
C THR A 113 11.97 -5.11 -12.13
N GLY A 114 10.64 -4.96 -12.03
CA GLY A 114 9.98 -3.76 -11.50
C GLY A 114 8.55 -4.08 -11.07
N PHE A 115 7.85 -3.09 -10.53
CA PHE A 115 6.44 -3.25 -10.18
C PHE A 115 5.56 -3.17 -11.43
N VAL A 116 4.87 -4.27 -11.75
CA VAL A 116 4.00 -4.38 -12.93
C VAL A 116 2.62 -3.77 -12.71
N GLN A 117 2.21 -3.66 -11.44
CA GLN A 117 0.90 -3.13 -11.05
C GLN A 117 1.04 -2.25 -9.80
N ARG A 118 0.11 -1.31 -9.67
CA ARG A 118 0.04 -0.33 -8.58
C ARG A 118 -1.36 -0.34 -8.00
N LEU A 119 -1.47 -0.59 -6.70
CA LEU A 119 -2.75 -0.63 -5.99
C LEU A 119 -2.80 0.48 -4.95
N TRP A 120 -3.87 1.28 -4.97
CA TRP A 120 -4.13 2.29 -3.95
C TRP A 120 -5.34 1.89 -3.11
N ILE A 121 -5.13 1.68 -1.82
CA ILE A 121 -6.16 1.28 -0.87
C ILE A 121 -6.40 2.43 0.11
N SER A 122 -7.58 3.04 0.04
CA SER A 122 -7.94 4.16 0.91
C SER A 122 -9.31 4.01 1.54
N THR A 123 -9.48 4.58 2.73
CA THR A 123 -10.80 4.68 3.39
C THR A 123 -11.63 5.87 2.91
N THR A 124 -11.18 6.57 1.86
CA THR A 124 -11.87 7.68 1.20
C THR A 124 -11.65 7.58 -0.31
N ASN A 125 -12.66 7.96 -1.09
CA ASN A 125 -12.57 8.11 -2.55
C ASN A 125 -12.53 9.59 -2.96
N LYS A 126 -12.25 10.49 -2.01
CA LYS A 126 -12.18 11.94 -2.27
C LYS A 126 -10.80 12.29 -2.81
N TRP A 127 -10.65 12.17 -4.12
CA TRP A 127 -9.49 12.68 -4.86
C TRP A 127 -9.65 14.19 -5.05
N ASN A 128 -8.60 14.97 -4.85
CA ASN A 128 -8.61 16.34 -5.35
C ASN A 128 -8.40 16.32 -6.88
N SER A 129 -8.82 17.38 -7.57
CA SER A 129 -8.82 17.44 -9.04
C SER A 129 -7.43 17.20 -9.65
N THR A 130 -6.36 17.61 -8.97
CA THR A 130 -4.98 17.43 -9.42
C THR A 130 -4.49 16.00 -9.24
N ALA A 131 -4.86 15.33 -8.16
CA ALA A 131 -4.52 13.93 -7.91
C ALA A 131 -5.26 13.01 -8.89
N GLU A 132 -6.53 13.30 -9.20
CA GLU A 132 -7.29 12.55 -10.20
C GLU A 132 -6.64 12.62 -11.60
N GLN A 133 -6.14 13.79 -12.01
CA GLN A 133 -5.40 13.93 -13.27
C GLN A 133 -4.09 13.15 -13.32
N THR A 134 -3.52 12.80 -12.16
CA THR A 134 -2.23 12.11 -12.08
C THR A 134 -2.38 10.59 -12.25
N ILE A 135 -3.58 10.05 -12.00
CA ILE A 135 -3.87 8.60 -12.05
C ILE A 135 -4.73 8.18 -13.26
N ARG A 136 -5.22 9.14 -14.07
CA ARG A 136 -5.91 8.90 -15.34
C ARG A 136 -4.91 8.74 -16.47
#